data_AF-A0A3D5P1D4-F1
#
_entry.id   AF-A0A3D5P1D4-F1
#
_cell.length_a   1.000
_cell.length_b   1.000
_cell.length_c   1.000
_cell.angle_alpha   90.00
_cell.angle_beta   90.00
_cell.angle_gamma   90.00
#
_symmetry.space_group_name_H-M   'P 1'
#
loop_
_entity.id
_entity.type
_entity.pdbx_description
1 polymer ?
#
loop_
_entity_poly.entity_id
_entity_poly.type
_entity_poly.pdbx_seq_one_letter_code
_entity_poly.pdbx_strand_id
1 'polypeptide(L)'
;MVKRSITLALIALFVLAAQTDTIKRKRAQLREGPGAWFQVIAELNEGASLEILEATEDGWLKVKTGNLDGYVSQRVVEGVAPTQDIFAQMGQQAAMTQVAQSGVSAAVKGFAEKFAKRLKGDPVFLTELYQYNLNAREFNTFKNTTYQEVNLRKIQRKIKLPKLKKAPQFSFSEEGMGQAIAAKIASQGLYRNKRVQDYVNDVGQLVVAASDAYDVSFKFFILDLETVNAYACPGGIIFVTRGALERMESEAELACFLGHEIAHVTKKHGMKEIEERKEMITADNVFMDMDATADPGIAAVSQDLDDMALESYETIFSGRLKGYETEADQMGLRYAARAAYNPQAVLGFLDRLNKGPELSNNEHYTKSENLIRVGKIKSFLNGEKWPSKEFLSDNASRFLGFRKLIR
;
A
#
# COMPACT_ATOMS: atom_id res chain seq x y z
N MET A 1 -11.25 -39.81 29.50
CA MET A 1 -9.87 -39.36 29.20
C MET A 1 -9.87 -38.66 27.85
N VAL A 2 -9.83 -37.33 27.84
CA VAL A 2 -9.77 -36.52 26.62
C VAL A 2 -8.30 -36.27 26.29
N LYS A 3 -7.79 -36.84 25.19
CA LYS A 3 -6.45 -36.55 24.68
C LYS A 3 -6.50 -35.20 23.95
N ARG A 4 -5.93 -34.16 24.57
CA ARG A 4 -5.63 -32.89 23.90
C ARG A 4 -4.38 -33.09 23.03
N SER A 5 -4.56 -33.10 21.71
CA SER A 5 -3.45 -32.98 20.76
C SER A 5 -2.95 -31.54 20.77
N ILE A 6 -1.77 -31.31 21.34
CA ILE A 6 -1.05 -30.04 21.26
C ILE A 6 -0.26 -30.09 19.95
N THR A 7 -0.71 -29.35 18.94
CA THR A 7 0.05 -29.16 17.70
C THR A 7 1.18 -28.16 17.99
N LEU A 8 2.40 -28.65 18.21
CA LEU A 8 3.59 -27.80 18.21
C LEU A 8 3.80 -27.29 16.78
N ALA A 9 3.78 -25.97 16.60
CA ALA A 9 4.30 -25.34 15.39
C ALA A 9 5.82 -25.52 15.38
N LEU A 10 6.33 -26.35 14.48
CA LEU A 10 7.75 -26.52 14.25
C LEU A 10 8.26 -25.30 13.48
N ILE A 11 9.03 -24.43 14.13
CA ILE A 11 9.86 -23.44 13.44
C ILE A 11 11.05 -24.21 12.87
N ALA A 12 11.10 -24.40 11.55
CA ALA A 12 12.25 -25.01 10.90
C ALA A 12 13.42 -24.02 10.90
N LEU A 13 14.38 -24.24 11.80
CA LEU A 13 15.57 -23.40 11.98
C LEU A 13 16.63 -23.79 10.94
N PHE A 14 16.71 -23.06 9.83
CA PHE A 14 17.86 -23.14 8.92
C PHE A 14 18.89 -22.08 9.32
N VAL A 15 19.99 -22.50 9.95
CA VAL A 15 21.17 -21.66 10.15
C VAL A 15 21.90 -21.59 8.81
N LEU A 16 21.68 -20.52 8.05
CA LEU A 16 22.55 -20.19 6.92
C LEU A 16 23.91 -19.74 7.47
N ALA A 17 25.01 -20.21 6.89
CA ALA A 17 26.31 -19.54 7.06
C ALA A 17 26.14 -18.07 6.68
N ALA A 18 26.84 -17.15 7.36
CA ALA A 18 26.68 -15.69 7.19
C ALA A 18 26.79 -15.30 5.71
N GLN A 19 25.63 -15.22 5.05
CA GLN A 19 25.51 -14.95 3.64
C GLN A 19 25.38 -13.44 3.51
N THR A 20 26.30 -12.82 2.79
CA THR A 20 26.18 -11.40 2.47
C THR A 20 25.31 -11.21 1.24
N ASP A 21 24.60 -10.08 1.18
CA ASP A 21 23.86 -9.65 0.00
C ASP A 21 23.93 -8.11 -0.10
N THR A 22 23.45 -7.54 -1.20
CA THR A 22 23.37 -6.08 -1.40
C THR A 22 21.98 -5.65 -1.84
N ILE A 23 21.63 -4.41 -1.50
CA ILE A 23 20.41 -3.77 -1.98
C ILE A 23 20.55 -3.42 -3.47
N LYS A 24 19.61 -3.88 -4.30
CA LYS A 24 19.58 -3.60 -5.77
C LYS A 24 18.69 -2.45 -6.19
N ARG A 25 18.12 -1.73 -5.23
CA ARG A 25 17.18 -0.62 -5.47
C ARG A 25 17.80 0.67 -4.98
N LYS A 26 17.52 1.78 -5.69
CA LYS A 26 17.84 3.14 -5.25
C LYS A 26 17.52 3.37 -3.76
N ARG A 27 16.37 2.86 -3.29
CA ARG A 27 15.92 2.95 -1.90
C ARG A 27 15.21 1.65 -1.47
N ALA A 28 15.58 1.14 -0.30
CA ALA A 28 14.93 0.03 0.38
C ALA A 28 14.69 0.37 1.85
N GLN A 29 13.67 -0.23 2.47
CA GLN A 29 13.31 0.03 3.86
C GLN A 29 13.73 -1.14 4.74
N LEU A 30 14.53 -0.85 5.78
CA LEU A 30 14.83 -1.75 6.87
C LEU A 30 13.77 -1.57 7.96
N ARG A 31 13.18 -2.68 8.42
CA ARG A 31 12.02 -2.66 9.33
C ARG A 31 12.26 -3.46 10.60
N GLU A 32 11.50 -3.16 11.64
CA GLU A 32 11.56 -3.91 12.91
C GLU A 32 11.09 -5.37 12.80
N GLY A 33 10.28 -5.70 11.78
CA GLY A 33 9.71 -7.03 11.61
C GLY A 33 9.42 -7.40 10.16
N PRO A 34 9.07 -8.68 9.89
CA PRO A 34 8.89 -9.23 8.55
C PRO A 34 7.52 -8.84 7.95
N GLY A 35 7.42 -7.62 7.42
CA GLY A 35 6.19 -7.12 6.82
C GLY A 35 6.20 -5.61 6.54
N ALA A 36 5.44 -5.17 5.53
CA ALA A 36 5.32 -3.74 5.19
C ALA A 36 4.62 -2.89 6.26
N TRP A 37 3.92 -3.51 7.21
CA TRP A 37 3.23 -2.82 8.31
C TRP A 37 4.12 -2.56 9.53
N PHE A 38 5.32 -3.17 9.59
CA PHE A 38 6.27 -2.90 10.67
C PHE A 38 6.95 -1.54 10.48
N GLN A 39 7.33 -0.91 11.58
CA GLN A 39 8.01 0.38 11.55
C GLN A 39 9.30 0.30 10.74
N VAL A 40 9.54 1.34 9.95
CA VAL A 40 10.80 1.54 9.22
C VAL A 40 11.79 2.15 10.19
N ILE A 41 12.95 1.52 10.36
CA ILE A 41 14.02 1.99 11.27
C ILE A 41 15.17 2.65 10.51
N ALA A 42 15.36 2.26 9.25
CA ALA A 42 16.34 2.87 8.37
C ALA A 42 15.95 2.70 6.90
N GLU A 43 16.51 3.57 6.08
CA GLU A 43 16.49 3.46 4.64
C GLU A 43 17.88 3.12 4.13
N LEU A 44 17.92 2.17 3.20
CA LEU A 44 19.13 1.60 2.63
C LEU A 44 19.20 1.98 1.16
N ASN A 45 20.32 2.55 0.76
CA ASN A 45 20.60 2.92 -0.62
C ASN A 45 21.05 1.71 -1.43
N GLU A 46 21.01 1.85 -2.75
CA GLU A 46 21.57 0.85 -3.67
C GLU A 46 23.03 0.55 -3.34
N GLY A 47 23.39 -0.73 -3.33
CA GLY A 47 24.71 -1.22 -2.97
C GLY A 47 24.95 -1.40 -1.46
N ALA A 48 24.01 -1.00 -0.58
CA ALA A 48 24.14 -1.25 0.86
C ALA A 48 24.26 -2.76 1.12
N SER A 49 25.31 -3.18 1.84
CA SER A 49 25.54 -4.60 2.16
C SER A 49 24.80 -5.03 3.41
N LEU A 50 24.38 -6.28 3.38
CA LEU A 50 23.56 -6.94 4.39
C LEU A 50 24.19 -8.27 4.75
N GLU A 51 24.34 -8.53 6.04
CA GLU A 51 24.56 -9.88 6.56
C GLU A 51 23.19 -10.53 6.77
N ILE A 52 22.88 -11.61 6.04
CA ILE A 52 21.63 -12.35 6.19
C ILE A 52 21.74 -13.29 7.40
N LEU A 53 20.82 -13.10 8.34
CA LEU A 53 20.73 -13.89 9.57
C LEU A 53 19.66 -14.99 9.47
N GLU A 54 18.52 -14.68 8.85
CA GLU A 54 17.37 -15.59 8.76
C GLU A 54 16.51 -15.27 7.54
N ALA A 55 15.85 -16.28 6.97
CA ALA A 55 14.83 -16.12 5.94
C ALA A 55 13.48 -16.61 6.45
N THR A 56 12.47 -15.75 6.39
CA THR A 56 11.08 -16.10 6.74
C THR A 56 10.36 -16.74 5.56
N GLU A 57 9.35 -17.54 5.87
CA GLU A 57 8.48 -18.20 4.89
C GLU A 57 7.70 -17.25 3.97
N ASP A 58 7.50 -16.00 4.42
CA ASP A 58 6.73 -14.95 3.73
C ASP A 58 7.64 -14.04 2.87
N GLY A 59 8.91 -14.40 2.68
CA GLY A 59 9.82 -13.71 1.76
C GLY A 59 10.52 -12.48 2.34
N TRP A 60 10.66 -12.41 3.66
CA TRP A 60 11.46 -11.42 4.37
C TRP A 60 12.76 -12.03 4.90
N LEU A 61 13.85 -11.26 4.85
CA LEU A 61 15.15 -11.60 5.42
C LEU A 61 15.35 -10.80 6.70
N LYS A 62 15.73 -11.48 7.78
CA LYS A 62 16.36 -10.82 8.92
C LYS A 62 17.81 -10.53 8.54
N VAL A 63 18.23 -9.29 8.67
CA VAL A 63 19.55 -8.83 8.23
C VAL A 63 20.22 -7.95 9.29
N LYS A 64 21.54 -7.90 9.22
CA LYS A 64 22.37 -6.94 9.96
C LYS A 64 23.11 -6.03 8.98
N THR A 65 23.13 -4.73 9.27
CA THR A 65 23.86 -3.74 8.48
C THR A 65 24.40 -2.65 9.40
N GLY A 66 25.73 -2.49 9.42
CA GLY A 66 26.41 -1.70 10.45
C GLY A 66 26.02 -2.15 11.86
N ASN A 67 25.43 -1.23 12.64
CA ASN A 67 24.97 -1.46 14.01
C ASN A 67 23.46 -1.75 14.11
N LEU A 68 22.74 -1.83 12.99
CA LEU A 68 21.30 -2.09 12.98
C LEU A 68 21.01 -3.53 12.61
N ASP A 69 20.02 -4.11 13.29
CA ASP A 69 19.35 -5.34 12.90
C ASP A 69 17.90 -5.06 12.52
N GLY A 70 17.39 -5.79 11.54
CA GLY A 70 16.02 -5.59 11.07
C GLY A 70 15.65 -6.54 9.95
N TYR A 71 14.58 -6.21 9.24
CA TYR A 71 14.02 -7.01 8.18
C TYR A 71 13.93 -6.23 6.87
N VAL A 72 14.33 -6.87 5.78
CA VAL A 72 14.13 -6.40 4.41
C VAL A 72 13.43 -7.48 3.60
N SER A 73 12.77 -7.13 2.50
CA SER A 73 12.23 -8.17 1.62
C SER A 73 13.32 -8.84 0.79
N GLN A 74 13.23 -10.15 0.59
CA GLN A 74 14.08 -10.89 -0.35
C GLN A 74 14.02 -10.33 -1.78
N ARG A 75 12.94 -9.61 -2.12
CA ARG A 75 12.74 -9.04 -3.45
C ARG A 75 13.56 -7.76 -3.68
N VAL A 76 14.21 -7.20 -2.66
CA VAL A 76 15.03 -5.98 -2.76
C VAL A 76 16.54 -6.23 -2.81
N VAL A 77 16.96 -7.49 -2.73
CA VAL A 77 18.38 -7.89 -2.74
C VAL A 77 18.78 -8.61 -4.03
N GLU A 78 20.07 -8.70 -4.30
CA GLU A 78 20.66 -9.34 -5.50
C GLU A 78 21.84 -10.23 -5.11
N GLY A 79 21.55 -11.38 -4.49
CA GLY A 79 22.53 -12.37 -3.99
C GLY A 79 23.97 -12.21 -4.46
N VAL A 80 24.76 -11.37 -3.78
CA VAL A 80 26.17 -11.12 -4.12
C VAL A 80 27.06 -12.07 -3.31
N ALA A 81 27.98 -12.76 -3.98
CA ALA A 81 29.00 -13.56 -3.29
C ALA A 81 29.92 -12.65 -2.45
N PRO A 82 30.31 -13.06 -1.22
CA PRO A 82 31.10 -12.22 -0.32
C PRO A 82 32.46 -11.87 -0.95
N THR A 83 32.67 -10.60 -1.29
CA THR A 83 34.01 -10.06 -1.54
C THR A 83 34.57 -9.52 -0.22
N GLN A 84 35.73 -10.03 0.19
CA GLN A 84 36.48 -9.58 1.37
C GLN A 84 37.10 -8.20 1.14
N ASP A 85 36.28 -7.15 1.00
CA ASP A 85 36.81 -5.78 0.94
C ASP A 85 36.35 -4.96 2.14
N ILE A 86 37.29 -4.78 3.08
CA ILE A 86 37.11 -4.09 4.36
C ILE A 86 36.81 -2.59 4.13
N PHE A 87 37.26 -2.00 3.01
CA PHE A 87 36.95 -0.61 2.67
C PHE A 87 35.52 -0.44 2.15
N ALA A 88 34.95 -1.47 1.51
CA ALA A 88 33.54 -1.48 1.13
C ALA A 88 32.61 -1.50 2.36
N GLN A 89 33.04 -2.09 3.48
CA GLN A 89 32.29 -2.07 4.74
C GLN A 89 32.25 -0.69 5.39
N MET A 90 33.29 0.14 5.23
CA MET A 90 33.32 1.51 5.78
C MET A 90 32.50 2.50 4.95
N GLY A 91 32.36 2.29 3.64
CA GLY A 91 31.47 3.08 2.77
C GLY A 91 29.96 2.88 3.05
N GLN A 92 29.59 1.77 3.70
CA GLN A 92 28.18 1.43 3.98
C GLN A 92 27.51 2.38 4.96
N GLN A 93 28.27 3.06 5.84
CA GLN A 93 27.71 4.03 6.78
C GLN A 93 27.16 5.29 6.07
N ALA A 94 27.67 5.61 4.87
CA ALA A 94 27.15 6.68 4.02
C ALA A 94 25.96 6.24 3.13
N ALA A 95 25.70 4.93 3.04
CA ALA A 95 24.63 4.36 2.22
C ALA A 95 23.31 4.14 2.98
N MET A 96 23.21 4.64 4.21
CA MET A 96 22.06 4.42 5.08
C MET A 96 21.57 5.72 5.68
N THR A 97 20.26 5.94 5.67
CA THR A 97 19.60 7.05 6.35
C THR A 97 18.75 6.50 7.49
N GLN A 98 19.11 6.80 8.73
CA GLN A 98 18.28 6.42 9.88
C GLN A 98 16.95 7.17 9.86
N VAL A 99 15.89 6.48 10.25
CA VAL A 99 14.54 7.02 10.26
C VAL A 99 14.12 7.28 11.70
N ALA A 100 13.29 8.32 11.92
CA ALA A 100 12.73 8.60 13.23
C ALA A 100 11.80 7.46 13.70
N GLN A 101 11.48 7.43 15.00
CA GLN A 101 10.52 6.45 15.56
C GLN A 101 9.14 6.47 14.87
N SER A 102 8.78 7.56 14.17
CA SER A 102 7.57 7.64 13.34
C SER A 102 7.60 6.76 12.08
N GLY A 103 8.76 6.18 11.74
CA GLY A 103 8.94 5.42 10.50
C GLY A 103 8.94 6.29 9.24
N VAL A 104 9.18 7.60 9.38
CA VAL A 104 9.20 8.59 8.29
C VAL A 104 10.45 9.46 8.40
N SER A 105 11.12 9.73 7.28
CA SER A 105 12.32 10.58 7.26
C SER A 105 12.00 12.03 7.60
N ALA A 106 12.97 12.75 8.16
CA ALA A 106 12.80 14.18 8.52
C ALA A 106 12.45 15.05 7.30
N ALA A 107 12.99 14.72 6.12
CA ALA A 107 12.70 15.40 4.86
C ALA A 107 11.21 15.24 4.47
N VAL A 108 10.70 14.00 4.50
CA VAL A 108 9.28 13.73 4.19
C VAL A 108 8.36 14.44 5.18
N LYS A 109 8.69 14.40 6.47
CA LYS A 109 7.89 15.04 7.52
C LYS A 109 7.85 16.56 7.36
N GLY A 110 9.00 17.20 7.24
CA GLY A 110 9.08 18.65 7.09
C GLY A 110 8.39 19.15 5.81
N PHE A 111 8.50 18.38 4.73
CA PHE A 111 7.73 18.60 3.51
C PHE A 111 6.23 18.52 3.81
N ALA A 112 5.74 17.37 4.28
CA ALA A 112 4.32 17.13 4.53
C ALA A 112 3.67 18.21 5.43
N GLU A 113 4.33 18.60 6.52
CA GLU A 113 3.84 19.61 7.46
C GLU A 113 3.67 20.99 6.81
N LYS A 114 4.68 21.43 6.04
CA LYS A 114 4.64 22.71 5.32
C LYS A 114 3.45 22.75 4.35
N PHE A 115 3.25 21.66 3.61
CA PHE A 115 2.21 21.55 2.58
C PHE A 115 0.80 21.37 3.14
N ALA A 116 0.64 20.52 4.15
CA ALA A 116 -0.64 20.32 4.82
C ALA A 116 -1.18 21.66 5.33
N LYS A 117 -0.32 22.52 5.92
CA LYS A 117 -0.71 23.86 6.36
C LYS A 117 -1.23 24.73 5.21
N ARG A 118 -0.58 24.69 4.04
CA ARG A 118 -0.98 25.47 2.86
C ARG A 118 -2.31 24.99 2.25
N LEU A 119 -2.52 23.68 2.16
CA LEU A 119 -3.77 23.09 1.69
C LEU A 119 -4.94 23.28 2.67
N LYS A 120 -4.69 23.83 3.86
CA LYS A 120 -5.64 23.86 4.98
C LYS A 120 -6.09 22.43 5.35
N GLY A 121 -5.11 21.52 5.43
CA GLY A 121 -5.33 20.16 5.89
C GLY A 121 -5.53 20.09 7.39
N ASP A 122 -5.97 18.92 7.85
CA ASP A 122 -6.16 18.62 9.26
C ASP A 122 -4.80 18.78 10.00
N PRO A 123 -4.74 19.66 11.02
CA PRO A 123 -3.49 19.98 11.70
C PRO A 123 -2.97 18.85 12.59
N VAL A 124 -3.80 17.89 12.98
CA VAL A 124 -3.41 16.76 13.85
C VAL A 124 -3.24 15.46 13.07
N PHE A 125 -3.80 15.36 11.85
CA PHE A 125 -3.75 14.12 11.06
C PHE A 125 -2.34 13.59 10.82
N LEU A 126 -1.36 14.43 10.50
CA LEU A 126 0.02 13.95 10.29
C LEU A 126 0.59 13.30 11.55
N THR A 127 0.26 13.83 12.74
CA THR A 127 0.66 13.22 14.00
C THR A 127 -0.01 11.85 14.18
N GLU A 128 -1.31 11.74 13.91
CA GLU A 128 -2.04 10.47 13.96
C GLU A 128 -1.49 9.46 12.94
N LEU A 129 -1.19 9.90 11.73
CA LEU A 129 -0.58 9.10 10.67
C LEU A 129 0.75 8.51 11.13
N TYR A 130 1.61 9.31 11.77
CA TYR A 130 2.92 8.87 12.25
C TYR A 130 2.84 7.98 13.49
N GLN A 131 1.85 8.19 14.34
CA GLN A 131 1.64 7.37 15.54
C GLN A 131 0.87 6.07 15.27
N TYR A 132 0.15 6.00 14.14
CA TYR A 132 -0.60 4.81 13.77
C TYR A 132 0.36 3.65 13.48
N ASN A 133 0.26 2.62 14.32
CA ASN A 133 0.99 1.37 14.19
C ASN A 133 0.02 0.21 14.34
N LEU A 134 0.07 -0.70 13.38
CA LEU A 134 -0.71 -1.94 13.46
C LEU A 134 -0.14 -2.82 14.57
N ASN A 135 -1.02 -3.37 15.42
CA ASN A 135 -0.58 -4.31 16.45
C ASN A 135 -0.15 -5.62 15.78
N ALA A 136 1.16 -5.87 15.73
CA ALA A 136 1.72 -7.03 15.05
C ALA A 136 1.17 -8.37 15.57
N ARG A 137 0.83 -8.47 16.86
CA ARG A 137 0.28 -9.70 17.45
C ARG A 137 -1.15 -9.94 16.98
N GLU A 138 -1.97 -8.90 17.01
CA GLU A 138 -3.36 -8.96 16.55
C GLU A 138 -3.41 -9.22 15.05
N PHE A 139 -2.60 -8.53 14.25
CA PHE A 139 -2.51 -8.76 12.82
C PHE A 139 -2.06 -10.18 12.48
N ASN A 140 -1.05 -10.72 13.16
CA ASN A 140 -0.64 -12.12 12.95
C ASN A 140 -1.76 -13.10 13.29
N THR A 141 -2.53 -12.82 14.35
CA THR A 141 -3.71 -13.62 14.71
C THR A 141 -4.78 -13.54 13.61
N PHE A 142 -5.04 -12.34 13.09
CA PHE A 142 -5.94 -12.11 11.97
C PHE A 142 -5.48 -12.85 10.70
N LYS A 143 -4.20 -12.72 10.33
CA LYS A 143 -3.58 -13.41 9.19
C LYS A 143 -3.74 -14.92 9.29
N ASN A 144 -3.36 -15.50 10.43
CA ASN A 144 -3.42 -16.94 10.66
C ASN A 144 -4.85 -17.47 10.63
N THR A 145 -5.80 -16.74 11.21
CA THR A 145 -7.22 -17.10 11.16
C THR A 145 -7.76 -17.02 9.73
N THR A 146 -7.37 -16.00 8.98
CA THR A 146 -7.80 -15.81 7.58
C THR A 146 -7.28 -16.93 6.67
N TYR A 147 -6.08 -17.43 6.93
CA TYR A 147 -5.42 -18.43 6.10
C TYR A 147 -5.45 -19.85 6.67
N GLN A 148 -6.20 -20.11 7.75
CA GLN A 148 -6.19 -21.40 8.45
C GLN A 148 -6.45 -22.61 7.53
N GLU A 149 -7.33 -22.46 6.54
CA GLU A 149 -7.69 -23.51 5.58
C GLU A 149 -7.24 -23.20 4.15
N VAL A 150 -6.37 -22.19 4.00
CA VAL A 150 -5.99 -21.63 2.69
C VAL A 150 -4.55 -21.98 2.36
N ASN A 151 -4.34 -22.65 1.24
CA ASN A 151 -2.99 -22.80 0.68
C ASN A 151 -2.61 -21.55 -0.15
N LEU A 152 -2.12 -20.52 0.55
CA LEU A 152 -1.80 -19.23 -0.06
C LEU A 152 -0.75 -19.34 -1.18
N ARG A 153 0.31 -20.14 -0.97
CA ARG A 153 1.36 -20.36 -2.00
C ARG A 153 0.79 -20.94 -3.29
N LYS A 154 -0.15 -21.90 -3.20
CA LYS A 154 -0.82 -22.50 -4.37
C LYS A 154 -1.61 -21.44 -5.13
N ILE A 155 -2.34 -20.58 -4.43
CA ILE A 155 -3.13 -19.48 -5.02
C ILE A 155 -2.21 -18.47 -5.72
N GLN A 156 -1.18 -17.99 -5.02
CA GLN A 156 -0.22 -17.02 -5.56
C GLN A 156 0.61 -17.57 -6.73
N ARG A 157 0.78 -18.89 -6.83
CA ARG A 157 1.39 -19.53 -7.99
C ARG A 157 0.44 -19.55 -9.20
N LYS A 158 -0.86 -19.72 -8.98
CA LYS A 158 -1.88 -19.75 -10.03
C LYS A 158 -2.19 -18.35 -10.56
N ILE A 159 -2.31 -17.36 -9.67
CA ILE A 159 -2.58 -15.97 -10.03
C ILE A 159 -1.26 -15.20 -10.10
N LYS A 160 -0.73 -15.06 -11.31
CA LYS A 160 0.49 -14.29 -11.58
C LYS A 160 0.16 -12.81 -11.76
N LEU A 161 1.02 -11.96 -11.22
CA LEU A 161 1.02 -10.54 -11.54
C LEU A 161 1.81 -10.33 -12.84
N PRO A 162 1.38 -9.39 -13.71
CA PRO A 162 2.19 -8.95 -14.83
C PRO A 162 3.58 -8.52 -14.35
N LYS A 163 4.65 -8.90 -15.07
CA LYS A 163 6.00 -8.47 -14.70
C LYS A 163 6.10 -6.94 -14.83
N LEU A 164 6.36 -6.26 -13.72
CA LEU A 164 6.72 -4.85 -13.75
C LEU A 164 8.19 -4.69 -14.17
N LYS A 165 8.49 -3.64 -14.94
CA LYS A 165 9.88 -3.27 -15.27
C LYS A 165 10.66 -2.88 -14.00
N LYS A 166 10.01 -2.19 -13.06
CA LYS A 166 10.53 -1.82 -11.74
C LYS A 166 9.40 -1.96 -10.72
N ALA A 167 9.72 -2.42 -9.51
CA ALA A 167 8.78 -2.38 -8.40
C ALA A 167 8.38 -0.92 -8.10
N PRO A 168 7.16 -0.66 -7.57
CA PRO A 168 6.76 0.68 -7.17
C PRO A 168 7.75 1.23 -6.13
N GLN A 169 8.36 2.37 -6.45
CA GLN A 169 9.27 3.11 -5.58
C GLN A 169 8.77 4.54 -5.49
N PHE A 170 8.71 5.09 -4.28
CA PHE A 170 8.30 6.47 -4.05
C PHE A 170 9.51 7.30 -3.64
N SER A 171 9.66 8.48 -4.23
CA SER A 171 10.63 9.47 -3.78
C SER A 171 10.16 10.11 -2.47
N PHE A 172 11.07 10.80 -1.77
CA PHE A 172 10.69 11.57 -0.58
C PHE A 172 9.63 12.64 -0.89
N SER A 173 9.73 13.28 -2.05
CA SER A 173 8.76 14.29 -2.48
C SER A 173 7.39 13.67 -2.76
N GLU A 174 7.33 12.51 -3.41
CA GLU A 174 6.07 11.79 -3.63
C GLU A 174 5.40 11.37 -2.32
N GLU A 175 6.18 10.87 -1.36
CA GLU A 175 5.66 10.51 -0.02
C GLU A 175 5.18 11.73 0.75
N GLY A 176 5.98 12.80 0.78
CA GLY A 176 5.62 14.04 1.47
C GLY A 176 4.37 14.69 0.87
N MET A 177 4.26 14.69 -0.45
CA MET A 177 3.08 15.18 -1.19
C MET A 177 1.85 14.34 -0.86
N GLY A 178 1.97 13.02 -0.89
CA GLY A 178 0.89 12.12 -0.49
C GLY A 178 0.39 12.36 0.93
N GLN A 179 1.30 12.59 1.87
CA GLN A 179 0.97 12.92 3.26
C GLN A 179 0.24 14.27 3.39
N ALA A 180 0.66 15.29 2.64
CA ALA A 180 0.00 16.59 2.63
C ALA A 180 -1.42 16.53 2.06
N ILE A 181 -1.59 15.81 0.95
CA ILE A 181 -2.91 15.56 0.34
C ILE A 181 -3.78 14.76 1.31
N ALA A 182 -3.21 13.75 1.98
CA ALA A 182 -3.92 12.97 2.98
C ALA A 182 -4.39 13.83 4.15
N ALA A 183 -3.57 14.76 4.64
CA ALA A 183 -3.99 15.73 5.67
C ALA A 183 -5.15 16.60 5.17
N LYS A 184 -5.14 17.00 3.90
CA LYS A 184 -6.26 17.72 3.30
C LYS A 184 -7.53 16.86 3.25
N ILE A 185 -7.45 15.62 2.78
CA ILE A 185 -8.60 14.71 2.74
C ILE A 185 -9.15 14.46 4.16
N ALA A 186 -8.27 14.25 5.14
CA ALA A 186 -8.63 14.04 6.54
C ALA A 186 -9.41 15.22 7.16
N SER A 187 -9.23 16.45 6.64
CA SER A 187 -10.00 17.62 7.09
C SER A 187 -11.52 17.51 6.84
N GLN A 188 -11.96 16.54 6.04
CA GLN A 188 -13.37 16.20 5.85
C GLN A 188 -13.96 15.42 7.04
N GLY A 189 -13.14 14.99 7.99
CA GLY A 189 -13.56 14.27 9.19
C GLY A 189 -13.25 12.77 9.13
N LEU A 190 -12.54 12.27 10.13
CA LEU A 190 -12.25 10.85 10.30
C LEU A 190 -13.35 10.16 11.13
N TYR A 191 -13.74 8.95 10.70
CA TYR A 191 -14.57 8.07 11.50
C TYR A 191 -13.72 7.36 12.56
N ARG A 192 -13.85 7.78 13.82
CA ARG A 192 -12.97 7.36 14.92
C ARG A 192 -13.48 6.12 15.66
N ASN A 193 -13.50 4.98 14.97
CA ASN A 193 -13.72 3.68 15.61
C ASN A 193 -12.48 2.79 15.46
N LYS A 194 -11.70 2.63 16.53
CA LYS A 194 -10.43 1.89 16.49
C LYS A 194 -10.61 0.45 15.99
N ARG A 195 -11.66 -0.26 16.42
CA ARG A 195 -11.87 -1.67 16.02
C ARG A 195 -12.15 -1.80 14.52
N VAL A 196 -12.97 -0.90 13.96
CA VAL A 196 -13.23 -0.90 12.52
C VAL A 196 -12.00 -0.44 11.75
N GLN A 197 -11.28 0.56 12.27
CA GLN A 197 -10.07 1.09 11.68
C GLN A 197 -8.95 0.04 11.59
N ASP A 198 -8.71 -0.70 12.68
CA ASP A 198 -7.74 -1.79 12.73
C ASP A 198 -8.14 -2.90 11.75
N TYR A 199 -9.42 -3.28 11.71
CA TYR A 199 -9.92 -4.31 10.80
C TYR A 199 -9.76 -3.95 9.32
N VAL A 200 -10.06 -2.70 8.93
CA VAL A 200 -9.82 -2.22 7.56
C VAL A 200 -8.33 -2.27 7.23
N ASN A 201 -7.46 -1.91 8.17
CA ASN A 201 -6.02 -2.05 7.98
C ASN A 201 -5.59 -3.51 7.89
N ASP A 202 -6.10 -4.41 8.73
CA ASP A 202 -5.79 -5.84 8.69
C ASP A 202 -6.11 -6.43 7.31
N VAL A 203 -7.30 -6.17 6.78
CA VAL A 203 -7.70 -6.61 5.43
C VAL A 203 -6.78 -5.98 4.38
N GLY A 204 -6.57 -4.67 4.44
CA GLY A 204 -5.72 -3.94 3.52
C GLY A 204 -4.28 -4.46 3.48
N GLN A 205 -3.68 -4.76 4.63
CA GLN A 205 -2.31 -5.29 4.71
C GLN A 205 -2.18 -6.69 4.10
N LEU A 206 -3.21 -7.55 4.22
CA LEU A 206 -3.21 -8.84 3.51
C LEU A 206 -3.17 -8.64 1.99
N VAL A 207 -3.92 -7.66 1.47
CA VAL A 207 -3.95 -7.34 0.04
C VAL A 207 -2.63 -6.70 -0.41
N VAL A 208 -2.05 -5.80 0.39
CA VAL A 208 -0.74 -5.17 0.13
C VAL A 208 0.36 -6.22 0.03
N ALA A 209 0.44 -7.14 0.99
CA ALA A 209 1.42 -8.23 0.99
C ALA A 209 1.30 -9.16 -0.24
N ALA A 210 0.10 -9.26 -0.81
CA ALA A 210 -0.18 -10.04 -2.02
C ALA A 210 0.07 -9.28 -3.33
N SER A 211 0.37 -7.98 -3.27
CA SER A 211 0.46 -7.07 -4.42
C SER A 211 1.90 -6.83 -4.91
N ASP A 212 2.03 -5.92 -5.89
CA ASP A 212 3.32 -5.39 -6.33
C ASP A 212 3.94 -4.40 -5.33
N ALA A 213 3.17 -3.90 -4.36
CA ALA A 213 3.60 -2.97 -3.32
C ALA A 213 3.80 -3.63 -1.94
N TYR A 214 4.21 -4.90 -1.95
CA TYR A 214 4.43 -5.73 -0.77
C TYR A 214 5.40 -5.15 0.28
N ASP A 215 6.19 -4.13 -0.07
CA ASP A 215 7.14 -3.42 0.81
C ASP A 215 6.82 -1.93 1.00
N VAL A 216 5.67 -1.45 0.52
CA VAL A 216 5.20 -0.08 0.71
C VAL A 216 4.37 0.01 1.99
N SER A 217 4.64 1.03 2.81
CA SER A 217 3.98 1.26 4.10
C SER A 217 2.55 1.80 3.96
N PHE A 218 1.63 0.98 3.45
CA PHE A 218 0.23 1.39 3.32
C PHE A 218 -0.43 1.64 4.67
N LYS A 219 -1.26 2.68 4.74
CA LYS A 219 -2.13 2.97 5.89
C LYS A 219 -3.52 3.31 5.39
N PHE A 220 -4.53 2.73 6.02
CA PHE A 220 -5.92 2.90 5.65
C PHE A 220 -6.61 3.74 6.72
N PHE A 221 -7.42 4.71 6.32
CA PHE A 221 -8.20 5.57 7.21
C PHE A 221 -9.66 5.58 6.79
N ILE A 222 -10.56 5.81 7.74
CA ILE A 222 -12.00 5.87 7.47
C ILE A 222 -12.46 7.33 7.56
N LEU A 223 -13.12 7.83 6.53
CA LEU A 223 -13.79 9.14 6.55
C LEU A 223 -15.22 9.00 7.07
N ASP A 224 -15.65 9.94 7.92
CA ASP A 224 -17.02 9.98 8.44
C ASP A 224 -17.97 10.66 7.46
N LEU A 225 -18.09 10.05 6.27
CA LEU A 225 -18.95 10.50 5.19
C LEU A 225 -19.90 9.37 4.81
N GLU A 226 -21.18 9.70 4.58
CA GLU A 226 -22.21 8.76 4.14
C GLU A 226 -22.13 8.43 2.65
N THR A 227 -21.39 9.26 1.89
CA THR A 227 -21.14 9.04 0.47
C THR A 227 -20.31 7.78 0.26
N VAL A 228 -20.44 7.17 -0.91
CA VAL A 228 -19.60 6.04 -1.32
C VAL A 228 -18.40 6.59 -2.07
N ASN A 229 -17.25 6.60 -1.41
CA ASN A 229 -16.01 7.12 -1.98
C ASN A 229 -14.77 6.47 -1.34
N ALA A 230 -13.64 6.61 -2.03
CA ALA A 230 -12.31 6.36 -1.53
C ALA A 230 -11.29 7.29 -2.20
N TYR A 231 -10.18 7.49 -1.52
CA TYR A 231 -9.08 8.32 -2.01
C TYR A 231 -7.76 7.59 -1.81
N ALA A 232 -6.95 7.51 -2.86
CA ALA A 232 -5.65 6.85 -2.83
C ALA A 232 -4.54 7.89 -3.06
N CYS A 233 -3.81 8.20 -2.00
CA CYS A 233 -2.71 9.17 -2.05
C CYS A 233 -1.40 8.47 -2.44
N PRO A 234 -0.48 9.19 -3.12
CA PRO A 234 0.92 8.77 -3.25
C PRO A 234 1.51 8.33 -1.90
N GLY A 235 2.44 7.38 -1.92
CA GLY A 235 3.05 6.86 -0.69
C GLY A 235 2.19 5.91 0.16
N GLY A 236 0.99 5.53 -0.30
CA GLY A 236 0.23 4.42 0.28
C GLY A 236 -0.80 4.79 1.34
N ILE A 237 -1.28 6.04 1.37
CA ILE A 237 -2.36 6.43 2.28
C ILE A 237 -3.69 6.31 1.54
N ILE A 238 -4.57 5.43 2.01
CA ILE A 238 -5.89 5.22 1.42
C ILE A 238 -6.97 5.62 2.42
N PHE A 239 -7.94 6.39 1.97
CA PHE A 239 -9.16 6.69 2.70
C PHE A 239 -10.32 5.89 2.12
N VAL A 240 -11.13 5.30 2.98
CA VAL A 240 -12.44 4.72 2.63
C VAL A 240 -13.52 5.45 3.40
N THR A 241 -14.64 5.74 2.76
CA THR A 241 -15.78 6.36 3.45
C THR A 241 -16.55 5.36 4.31
N ARG A 242 -17.10 5.83 5.43
CA ARG A 242 -18.07 5.07 6.23
C ARG A 242 -19.22 4.55 5.36
N GLY A 243 -19.74 5.39 4.47
CA GLY A 243 -20.80 5.03 3.53
C GLY A 243 -20.46 3.84 2.63
N ALA A 244 -19.23 3.75 2.11
CA ALA A 244 -18.79 2.58 1.34
C ALA A 244 -18.85 1.29 2.18
N LEU A 245 -18.32 1.32 3.42
CA LEU A 245 -18.27 0.16 4.31
C LEU A 245 -19.67 -0.35 4.69
N GLU A 246 -20.63 0.55 4.92
CA GLU A 246 -22.02 0.19 5.26
C GLU A 246 -22.74 -0.59 4.15
N ARG A 247 -22.32 -0.41 2.89
CA ARG A 247 -22.95 -1.02 1.71
C ARG A 247 -22.25 -2.30 1.23
N MET A 248 -21.10 -2.62 1.82
CA MET A 248 -20.45 -3.91 1.64
C MET A 248 -21.14 -4.97 2.50
N GLU A 249 -21.09 -6.21 2.07
CA GLU A 249 -21.66 -7.40 2.74
C GLU A 249 -20.62 -8.48 3.02
N SER A 250 -19.39 -8.30 2.52
CA SER A 250 -18.31 -9.27 2.74
C SER A 250 -16.95 -8.63 2.85
N GLU A 251 -16.02 -9.36 3.46
CA GLU A 251 -14.62 -8.93 3.54
C GLU A 251 -13.95 -9.01 2.16
N ALA A 252 -14.37 -9.95 1.31
CA ALA A 252 -13.88 -10.02 -0.07
C ALA A 252 -14.27 -8.80 -0.89
N GLU A 253 -15.45 -8.22 -0.68
CA GLU A 253 -15.81 -6.93 -1.30
C GLU A 253 -14.89 -5.80 -0.82
N LEU A 254 -14.64 -5.71 0.49
CA LEU A 254 -13.67 -4.76 1.05
C LEU A 254 -12.27 -4.99 0.45
N ALA A 255 -11.82 -6.23 0.36
CA ALA A 255 -10.50 -6.57 -0.18
C ALA A 255 -10.38 -6.22 -1.67
N CYS A 256 -11.43 -6.42 -2.47
CA CYS A 256 -11.45 -6.01 -3.88
C CYS A 256 -11.44 -4.48 -4.01
N PHE A 257 -12.24 -3.79 -3.18
CA PHE A 257 -12.31 -2.34 -3.15
C PHE A 257 -10.96 -1.73 -2.76
N LEU A 258 -10.35 -2.18 -1.67
CA LEU A 258 -8.99 -1.76 -1.28
C LEU A 258 -7.95 -2.18 -2.31
N GLY A 259 -8.10 -3.36 -2.93
CA GLY A 259 -7.22 -3.82 -4.00
C GLY A 259 -7.19 -2.88 -5.20
N HIS A 260 -8.35 -2.33 -5.60
CA HIS A 260 -8.47 -1.32 -6.65
C HIS A 260 -7.71 -0.04 -6.26
N GLU A 261 -7.90 0.47 -5.05
CA GLU A 261 -7.19 1.66 -4.56
C GLU A 261 -5.67 1.43 -4.42
N ILE A 262 -5.26 0.25 -3.96
CA ILE A 262 -3.86 -0.17 -3.91
C ILE A 262 -3.29 -0.19 -5.34
N ALA A 263 -4.05 -0.67 -6.33
CA ALA A 263 -3.63 -0.67 -7.73
C ALA A 263 -3.32 0.74 -8.24
N HIS A 264 -4.17 1.73 -7.95
CA HIS A 264 -3.90 3.13 -8.29
C HIS A 264 -2.57 3.64 -7.75
N VAL A 265 -2.27 3.34 -6.48
CA VAL A 265 -1.00 3.73 -5.86
C VAL A 265 0.17 2.96 -6.50
N THR A 266 0.07 1.64 -6.64
CA THR A 266 1.15 0.81 -7.19
C THR A 266 1.50 1.17 -8.63
N LYS A 267 0.52 1.61 -9.42
CA LYS A 267 0.67 2.00 -10.82
C LYS A 267 0.94 3.49 -11.01
N LYS A 268 1.00 4.24 -9.91
CA LYS A 268 1.21 5.68 -9.87
C LYS A 268 0.21 6.45 -10.75
N HIS A 269 -1.05 5.99 -10.82
CA HIS A 269 -2.05 6.60 -11.69
C HIS A 269 -2.24 8.10 -11.40
N GLY A 270 -2.25 8.49 -10.11
CA GLY A 270 -2.31 9.91 -9.74
C GLY A 270 -1.13 10.71 -10.29
N MET A 271 0.11 10.25 -10.08
CA MET A 271 1.32 10.95 -10.54
C MET A 271 1.40 11.05 -12.07
N LYS A 272 1.03 9.98 -12.79
CA LYS A 272 1.00 10.01 -14.26
C LYS A 272 -0.05 10.97 -14.79
N GLU A 273 -1.20 11.04 -14.14
CA GLU A 273 -2.25 11.96 -14.55
C GLU A 273 -1.86 13.42 -14.31
N ILE A 274 -1.16 13.71 -13.20
CA ILE A 274 -0.54 15.03 -12.98
C ILE A 274 0.49 15.32 -14.06
N GLU A 275 1.36 14.37 -14.41
CA GLU A 275 2.38 14.54 -15.46
C GLU A 275 1.74 14.80 -16.83
N GLU A 276 0.72 14.03 -17.22
CA GLU A 276 0.00 14.23 -18.48
C GLU A 276 -0.74 15.58 -18.53
N ARG A 277 -1.36 16.00 -17.42
CA ARG A 277 -2.01 17.32 -17.31
C ARG A 277 -0.99 18.45 -17.36
N LYS A 278 0.15 18.28 -16.70
CA LYS A 278 1.29 19.17 -16.81
C LYS A 278 1.80 19.25 -18.23
N GLU A 279 2.05 18.13 -18.92
CA GLU A 279 2.48 18.10 -20.32
C GLU A 279 1.48 18.78 -21.26
N MET A 280 0.17 18.65 -21.00
CA MET A 280 -0.86 19.40 -21.72
C MET A 280 -0.79 20.92 -21.46
N ILE A 281 -0.32 21.34 -20.27
CA ILE A 281 -0.10 22.74 -19.89
C ILE A 281 1.29 23.24 -20.34
N THR A 282 2.33 22.39 -20.36
CA THR A 282 3.72 22.67 -20.77
C THR A 282 3.97 22.42 -22.27
N ALA A 283 3.00 21.93 -23.03
CA ALA A 283 2.96 22.12 -24.48
C ALA A 283 2.96 23.62 -24.86
N ASP A 284 2.63 24.51 -23.92
CA ASP A 284 2.83 25.96 -24.02
C ASP A 284 4.09 26.48 -23.29
N ASN A 285 4.88 25.67 -22.56
CA ASN A 285 6.19 26.07 -22.00
C ASN A 285 7.13 24.88 -21.64
N VAL A 286 8.29 24.90 -22.28
CA VAL A 286 9.45 23.98 -22.31
C VAL A 286 10.02 23.55 -20.94
N PHE A 287 10.14 22.22 -20.75
CA PHE A 287 11.00 21.37 -19.87
C PHE A 287 11.41 21.82 -18.45
N MET A 288 11.28 20.91 -17.47
CA MET A 288 12.29 20.79 -16.38
C MET A 288 12.51 19.35 -15.89
N ASP A 289 13.79 18.95 -15.94
CA ASP A 289 14.43 17.83 -15.25
C ASP A 289 14.21 17.90 -13.72
N MET A 290 13.68 16.82 -13.12
CA MET A 290 13.54 16.65 -11.67
C MET A 290 14.41 15.52 -11.08
N ASP A 291 15.51 15.14 -11.75
CA ASP A 291 16.46 14.16 -11.21
C ASP A 291 17.92 14.59 -11.45
N ALA A 292 18.31 15.76 -10.92
CA ALA A 292 19.73 16.13 -10.86
C ALA A 292 20.05 17.09 -9.70
N THR A 293 20.95 16.62 -8.84
CA THR A 293 21.84 17.36 -7.93
C THR A 293 21.24 18.01 -6.67
N ALA A 294 21.86 17.66 -5.54
CA ALA A 294 21.70 18.34 -4.28
C ALA A 294 22.36 19.73 -4.35
N ASP A 295 21.51 20.77 -4.25
CA ASP A 295 21.77 22.21 -4.00
C ASP A 295 22.50 22.96 -5.15
N PRO A 296 22.01 24.13 -5.67
CA PRO A 296 21.29 25.21 -4.98
C PRO A 296 19.99 25.67 -5.64
N GLY A 297 18.88 25.64 -4.91
CA GLY A 297 17.59 26.14 -5.42
C GLY A 297 16.36 25.80 -4.58
N ILE A 298 16.50 25.71 -3.26
CA ILE A 298 15.42 25.25 -2.34
C ILE A 298 14.14 26.10 -2.48
N ALA A 299 14.24 27.38 -2.89
CA ALA A 299 13.08 28.24 -3.07
C ALA A 299 12.29 27.94 -4.35
N ALA A 300 12.95 27.76 -5.50
CA ALA A 300 12.29 27.46 -6.78
C ALA A 300 11.73 26.03 -6.81
N VAL A 301 12.52 25.06 -6.32
CA VAL A 301 12.08 23.67 -6.15
C VAL A 301 10.90 23.58 -5.17
N SER A 302 10.84 24.44 -4.15
CA SER A 302 9.68 24.47 -3.26
C SER A 302 8.42 24.91 -3.99
N GLN A 303 8.46 25.94 -4.85
CA GLN A 303 7.25 26.44 -5.50
C GLN A 303 6.67 25.43 -6.49
N ASP A 304 7.51 24.79 -7.31
CA ASP A 304 7.04 23.76 -8.25
C ASP A 304 6.44 22.55 -7.52
N LEU A 305 7.06 22.15 -6.41
CA LEU A 305 6.52 21.11 -5.53
C LEU A 305 5.23 21.54 -4.84
N ASP A 306 5.06 22.85 -4.57
CA ASP A 306 3.81 23.41 -4.05
C ASP A 306 2.67 23.31 -5.07
N ASP A 307 2.94 23.69 -6.31
CA ASP A 307 1.93 23.67 -7.37
C ASP A 307 1.56 22.23 -7.74
N MET A 308 2.54 21.31 -7.74
CA MET A 308 2.29 19.88 -7.88
C MET A 308 1.36 19.34 -6.80
N ALA A 309 1.57 19.67 -5.53
CA ALA A 309 0.75 19.14 -4.45
C ALA A 309 -0.71 19.60 -4.57
N LEU A 310 -0.94 20.84 -5.01
CA LEU A 310 -2.28 21.37 -5.24
C LEU A 310 -2.96 20.73 -6.45
N GLU A 311 -2.25 20.61 -7.57
CA GLU A 311 -2.74 19.92 -8.77
C GLU A 311 -3.04 18.44 -8.51
N SER A 312 -2.20 17.79 -7.71
CA SER A 312 -2.39 16.40 -7.27
C SER A 312 -3.65 16.24 -6.44
N TYR A 313 -3.91 17.19 -5.55
CA TYR A 313 -5.15 17.23 -4.79
C TYR A 313 -6.35 17.35 -5.73
N GLU A 314 -6.37 18.34 -6.63
CA GLU A 314 -7.47 18.48 -7.59
C GLU A 314 -7.63 17.22 -8.44
N THR A 315 -6.54 16.60 -8.89
CA THR A 315 -6.56 15.35 -9.68
C THR A 315 -7.14 14.16 -8.91
N ILE A 316 -6.83 14.04 -7.61
CA ILE A 316 -7.39 12.99 -6.75
C ILE A 316 -8.90 13.20 -6.50
N PHE A 317 -9.38 14.44 -6.62
CA PHE A 317 -10.80 14.79 -6.45
C PHE A 317 -11.56 14.83 -7.78
N SER A 318 -10.89 15.06 -8.90
CA SER A 318 -11.43 14.98 -10.25
C SER A 318 -11.38 13.53 -10.75
N GLY A 319 -12.34 13.10 -11.57
CA GLY A 319 -12.33 11.74 -12.10
C GLY A 319 -11.06 11.40 -12.89
N ARG A 320 -10.62 10.13 -12.78
CA ARG A 320 -9.42 9.60 -13.44
C ARG A 320 -9.68 9.16 -14.88
N LEU A 321 -8.60 9.01 -15.65
CA LEU A 321 -8.65 8.49 -17.02
C LEU A 321 -9.20 7.04 -17.11
N LYS A 322 -10.09 6.79 -18.08
CA LYS A 322 -10.79 5.49 -18.27
C LYS A 322 -9.86 4.27 -18.41
N GLY A 323 -8.64 4.47 -18.93
CA GLY A 323 -7.62 3.42 -19.02
C GLY A 323 -7.09 2.97 -17.66
N TYR A 324 -6.85 3.93 -16.76
CA TYR A 324 -6.37 3.69 -15.39
C TYR A 324 -7.38 2.96 -14.53
N GLU A 325 -8.67 3.24 -14.68
CA GLU A 325 -9.75 2.50 -14.00
C GLU A 325 -9.77 1.03 -14.38
N THR A 326 -9.61 0.75 -15.68
CA THR A 326 -9.62 -0.62 -16.18
C THR A 326 -8.40 -1.41 -15.68
N GLU A 327 -7.22 -0.77 -15.64
CA GLU A 327 -6.01 -1.38 -15.06
C GLU A 327 -6.17 -1.59 -13.55
N ALA A 328 -6.74 -0.62 -12.82
CA ALA A 328 -6.96 -0.71 -11.39
C ALA A 328 -7.94 -1.84 -11.02
N ASP A 329 -9.04 -1.99 -11.75
CA ASP A 329 -9.97 -3.11 -11.58
C ASP A 329 -9.26 -4.45 -11.80
N GLN A 330 -8.53 -4.62 -12.91
CA GLN A 330 -7.84 -5.88 -13.21
C GLN A 330 -6.80 -6.24 -12.15
N MET A 331 -5.95 -5.28 -11.76
CA MET A 331 -4.89 -5.51 -10.78
C MET A 331 -5.46 -5.69 -9.38
N GLY A 332 -6.48 -4.92 -8.99
CA GLY A 332 -7.14 -5.04 -7.69
C GLY A 332 -7.78 -6.41 -7.49
N LEU A 333 -8.43 -6.95 -8.52
CA LEU A 333 -8.99 -8.31 -8.51
C LEU A 333 -7.89 -9.37 -8.37
N ARG A 334 -6.75 -9.20 -9.05
CA ARG A 334 -5.60 -10.10 -8.87
C ARG A 334 -5.01 -10.00 -7.47
N TYR A 335 -4.89 -8.80 -6.90
CA TYR A 335 -4.37 -8.62 -5.54
C TYR A 335 -5.28 -9.29 -4.51
N ALA A 336 -6.60 -9.04 -4.58
CA ALA A 336 -7.58 -9.68 -3.71
C ALA A 336 -7.53 -11.21 -3.84
N ALA A 337 -7.53 -11.74 -5.07
CA ALA A 337 -7.42 -13.18 -5.30
C ALA A 337 -6.11 -13.77 -4.77
N ARG A 338 -4.98 -13.07 -4.91
CA ARG A 338 -3.68 -13.49 -4.36
C ARG A 338 -3.62 -13.44 -2.83
N ALA A 339 -4.45 -12.61 -2.21
CA ALA A 339 -4.73 -12.59 -0.77
C ALA A 339 -5.84 -13.59 -0.38
N ALA A 340 -6.19 -14.52 -1.27
CA ALA A 340 -7.21 -15.56 -1.10
C ALA A 340 -8.65 -15.06 -0.87
N TYR A 341 -8.95 -13.83 -1.30
CA TYR A 341 -10.31 -13.31 -1.36
C TYR A 341 -10.97 -13.62 -2.70
N ASN A 342 -12.28 -13.80 -2.69
CA ASN A 342 -13.05 -14.02 -3.91
C ASN A 342 -13.14 -12.74 -4.76
N PRO A 343 -12.52 -12.67 -5.95
CA PRO A 343 -12.54 -11.47 -6.79
C PRO A 343 -13.93 -11.19 -7.37
N GLN A 344 -14.82 -12.19 -7.43
CA GLN A 344 -16.18 -11.98 -7.94
C GLN A 344 -17.06 -11.19 -6.97
N ALA A 345 -16.67 -11.10 -5.69
CA ALA A 345 -17.47 -10.46 -4.64
C ALA A 345 -17.76 -8.99 -4.96
N VAL A 346 -16.83 -8.27 -5.61
CA VAL A 346 -17.00 -6.87 -6.01
C VAL A 346 -18.25 -6.63 -6.86
N LEU A 347 -18.69 -7.64 -7.65
CA LEU A 347 -19.87 -7.52 -8.48
C LEU A 347 -21.14 -7.34 -7.65
N GLY A 348 -21.21 -7.95 -6.45
CA GLY A 348 -22.31 -7.76 -5.51
C GLY A 348 -22.36 -6.34 -4.98
N PHE A 349 -21.21 -5.79 -4.61
CA PHE A 349 -21.09 -4.40 -4.18
C PHE A 349 -21.53 -3.41 -5.27
N LEU A 350 -21.02 -3.54 -6.50
CA LEU A 350 -21.39 -2.66 -7.61
C LEU A 350 -22.88 -2.77 -7.98
N ASP A 351 -23.45 -3.98 -7.93
CA ASP A 351 -24.89 -4.18 -8.15
C ASP A 351 -25.74 -3.46 -7.09
N ARG A 352 -25.32 -3.51 -5.81
CA ARG A 352 -26.00 -2.77 -4.74
C ARG A 352 -25.89 -1.25 -4.91
N LEU A 353 -24.75 -0.72 -5.35
CA LEU A 353 -24.61 0.71 -5.67
C LEU A 353 -25.53 1.12 -6.82
N ASN A 354 -25.64 0.29 -7.86
CA ASN A 354 -26.51 0.57 -9.02
C ASN A 354 -28.00 0.60 -8.66
N LYS A 355 -28.43 -0.30 -7.78
CA LYS A 355 -29.83 -0.41 -7.32
C LYS A 355 -30.19 0.63 -6.24
N GLY A 356 -29.23 1.06 -5.43
CA GLY A 356 -29.42 2.05 -4.36
C GLY A 356 -29.57 3.48 -4.88
N PRO A 357 -29.68 4.49 -4.00
CA PRO A 357 -29.59 5.90 -4.42
C PRO A 357 -28.20 6.24 -4.98
N GLU A 358 -28.10 7.26 -5.82
CA GLU A 358 -26.80 7.81 -6.23
C GLU A 358 -26.18 8.51 -5.01
N LEU A 359 -25.03 8.00 -4.59
CA LEU A 359 -24.41 8.35 -3.30
C LEU A 359 -22.93 8.67 -3.45
N SER A 360 -22.39 8.57 -4.66
CA SER A 360 -21.03 8.96 -4.95
C SER A 360 -21.01 10.34 -5.57
N ASN A 361 -20.14 11.20 -5.06
CA ASN A 361 -19.68 12.40 -5.74
C ASN A 361 -18.40 12.17 -6.54
N ASN A 362 -17.84 10.95 -6.49
CA ASN A 362 -16.70 10.52 -7.27
C ASN A 362 -17.19 9.79 -8.53
N GLU A 363 -16.72 10.25 -9.69
CA GLU A 363 -17.08 9.74 -11.01
C GLU A 363 -16.99 8.21 -11.10
N HIS A 364 -16.00 7.59 -10.41
CA HIS A 364 -15.75 6.14 -10.45
C HIS A 364 -16.80 5.26 -9.79
N TYR A 365 -17.54 5.82 -8.82
CA TYR A 365 -18.59 5.12 -8.09
C TYR A 365 -19.99 5.62 -8.46
N THR A 366 -20.11 6.44 -9.52
CA THR A 366 -21.41 6.79 -10.11
C THR A 366 -22.09 5.59 -10.73
N LYS A 367 -23.42 5.59 -10.82
CA LYS A 367 -24.17 4.49 -11.45
C LYS A 367 -23.77 4.24 -12.90
N SER A 368 -23.57 5.29 -13.70
CA SER A 368 -23.19 5.15 -15.10
C SER A 368 -21.84 4.43 -15.26
N GLU A 369 -20.85 4.81 -14.47
CA GLU A 369 -19.53 4.18 -14.53
C GLU A 369 -19.55 2.78 -13.92
N ASN A 370 -20.27 2.56 -12.82
CA ASN A 370 -20.44 1.24 -12.21
C ASN A 370 -21.01 0.22 -13.21
N LEU A 371 -21.99 0.59 -14.04
CA LEU A 371 -22.55 -0.29 -15.08
C LEU A 371 -21.50 -0.68 -16.14
N ILE A 372 -20.68 0.28 -16.57
CA ILE A 372 -19.57 0.03 -17.52
C ILE A 372 -18.53 -0.90 -16.88
N ARG A 373 -18.14 -0.62 -15.64
CA ARG A 373 -17.18 -1.42 -14.86
C ARG A 373 -17.66 -2.85 -14.69
N VAL A 374 -18.93 -3.07 -14.33
CA VAL A 374 -19.51 -4.42 -14.20
C VAL A 374 -19.32 -5.23 -15.49
N GLY A 375 -19.55 -4.64 -16.66
CA GLY A 375 -19.33 -5.31 -17.94
C GLY A 375 -17.86 -5.71 -18.16
N LYS A 376 -16.93 -4.78 -17.92
CA LYS A 376 -15.48 -5.01 -18.06
C LYS A 376 -14.96 -6.06 -17.07
N ILE A 377 -15.38 -5.96 -15.79
CA ILE A 377 -14.99 -6.89 -14.73
C ILE A 377 -15.51 -8.30 -15.05
N LYS A 378 -16.76 -8.45 -15.49
CA LYS A 378 -17.28 -9.77 -15.91
C LYS A 378 -16.48 -10.36 -17.06
N SER A 379 -16.16 -9.55 -18.08
CA SER A 379 -15.33 -9.98 -19.21
C SER A 379 -13.94 -10.46 -18.73
N PHE A 380 -13.29 -9.67 -17.88
CA PHE A 380 -11.98 -10.02 -17.32
C PHE A 380 -12.01 -11.29 -16.46
N LEU A 381 -13.00 -11.42 -15.57
CA LEU A 381 -13.18 -12.60 -14.73
C LEU A 381 -13.41 -13.86 -15.57
N ASN A 382 -14.17 -13.78 -16.66
CA ASN A 382 -14.42 -14.90 -17.57
C ASN A 382 -13.20 -15.23 -18.45
N GLY A 383 -12.34 -14.25 -18.74
CA GLY A 383 -11.15 -14.42 -19.56
C GLY A 383 -9.97 -15.08 -18.85
N GLU A 384 -10.02 -15.23 -17.53
CA GLU A 384 -8.91 -15.76 -16.72
C GLU A 384 -9.23 -17.05 -15.96
N LYS A 385 -8.20 -17.85 -15.71
CA LYS A 385 -8.30 -19.07 -14.89
C LYS A 385 -8.11 -18.75 -13.40
N TRP A 386 -9.20 -18.42 -12.72
CA TRP A 386 -9.19 -18.19 -11.27
C TRP A 386 -9.10 -19.50 -10.46
N PRO A 387 -8.63 -19.46 -9.19
CA PRO A 387 -8.82 -20.57 -8.25
C PRO A 387 -10.30 -20.89 -8.12
N SER A 388 -10.63 -22.17 -7.90
CA SER A 388 -11.99 -22.58 -7.57
C SER A 388 -12.48 -21.84 -6.33
N LYS A 389 -13.78 -21.53 -6.25
CA LYS A 389 -14.37 -20.77 -5.14
C LYS A 389 -14.09 -21.41 -3.77
N GLU A 390 -13.95 -22.74 -3.71
CA GLU A 390 -13.57 -23.48 -2.49
C GLU A 390 -12.19 -23.09 -1.91
N PHE A 391 -11.32 -22.43 -2.68
CA PHE A 391 -10.02 -21.94 -2.23
C PHE A 391 -9.99 -20.43 -1.93
N LEU A 392 -11.12 -19.74 -2.08
CA LEU A 392 -11.24 -18.30 -1.89
C LEU A 392 -12.32 -18.03 -0.85
N SER A 393 -12.07 -17.09 0.06
CA SER A 393 -13.04 -16.75 1.11
C SER A 393 -13.76 -15.44 0.80
N ASP A 394 -15.06 -15.42 1.11
CA ASP A 394 -15.85 -14.19 1.20
C ASP A 394 -15.75 -13.56 2.62
N ASN A 395 -15.49 -14.37 3.66
CA ASN A 395 -15.47 -13.99 5.08
C ASN A 395 -16.64 -13.08 5.51
N ALA A 396 -17.82 -13.29 4.94
CA ALA A 396 -18.99 -12.41 5.13
C ALA A 396 -19.40 -12.25 6.60
N SER A 397 -19.48 -13.35 7.36
CA SER A 397 -19.85 -13.31 8.78
C SER A 397 -18.90 -12.45 9.63
N ARG A 398 -17.59 -12.51 9.36
CA ARG A 398 -16.59 -11.68 10.04
C ARG A 398 -16.80 -10.21 9.71
N PHE A 399 -16.93 -9.88 8.43
CA PHE A 399 -17.19 -8.52 7.97
C PHE A 399 -18.47 -7.93 8.55
N LEU A 400 -19.59 -8.67 8.49
CA LEU A 400 -20.87 -8.22 9.03
C LEU A 400 -20.82 -7.99 10.55
N GLY A 401 -19.95 -8.71 11.27
CA GLY A 401 -19.67 -8.46 12.68
C GLY A 401 -19.05 -7.07 12.91
N PHE A 402 -18.07 -6.68 12.09
CA PHE A 402 -17.47 -5.34 12.14
C PHE A 402 -18.39 -4.24 11.60
N ARG A 403 -19.18 -4.53 10.55
CA ARG A 403 -20.14 -3.57 9.98
C ARG A 403 -21.16 -3.11 11.01
N LYS A 404 -21.58 -3.98 11.95
CA LYS A 404 -22.47 -3.61 13.07
C LYS A 404 -21.87 -2.59 14.05
N LEU A 405 -20.54 -2.39 14.03
CA LEU A 405 -19.84 -1.38 14.83
C LEU A 405 -19.80 -0.01 14.12
N ILE A 406 -20.22 0.04 12.86
CA ILE A 406 -20.44 1.26 12.09
C ILE A 406 -21.85 1.71 12.44
N ARG A 407 -21.99 2.86 13.10
CA ARG A 407 -23.25 3.37 13.63
C ARG A 407 -23.53 4.77 13.13
#